data_AF-X1DDT7-F1
#
_entry.id   AF-X1DDT7-F1
#
_cell.length_a   1.000
_cell.length_b   1.000
_cell.length_c   1.000
_cell.angle_alpha   90.00
_cell.angle_beta   90.00
_cell.angle_gamma   90.00
#
_symmetry.space_group_name_H-M   'P 1'
#
loop_
_entity.id
_entity.type
_entity.pdbx_description
1 polymer ?
#
loop_
_entity_poly.entity_id
_entity_poly.type
_entity_poly.pdbx_seq_one_letter_code
_entity_poly.pdbx_strand_id
1 'polypeptide(L)' 'MAPFSPGEAELVTALTFTGKSFIDFQKGLAIATEEVLKTFSKDSVYYINVLLNITMLCDCWGMSTASLVPDIGIMASNDM' A
#
# COMPACT_ATOMS: atom_id res chain seq x y z
N MET A 1 -20.74 22.39 -5.95
CA MET A 1 -20.28 23.05 -4.71
C MET A 1 -21.17 22.55 -3.57
N ALA A 2 -20.85 21.36 -3.05
CA ALA A 2 -21.53 20.76 -1.91
C ALA A 2 -20.49 20.61 -0.77
N PRO A 3 -20.89 20.74 0.49
CA PRO A 3 -20.03 21.20 1.57
C PRO A 3 -19.16 20.07 2.13
N PHE A 4 -17.86 20.32 2.23
CA PHE A 4 -16.91 19.48 2.94
C PHE A 4 -17.31 19.39 4.43
N SER A 5 -17.62 18.20 4.92
CA SER A 5 -17.68 17.94 6.36
C SER A 5 -16.25 17.73 6.89
N PRO A 6 -15.89 18.28 8.07
CA PRO A 6 -14.53 18.25 8.59
C PRO A 6 -14.22 16.86 9.15
N GLY A 7 -13.82 15.90 8.32
CA GLY A 7 -13.50 14.56 8.79
C GLY A 7 -13.02 13.55 7.75
N GLU A 8 -13.47 13.66 6.50
CA GLU A 8 -13.17 12.71 5.44
C GLU A 8 -11.98 13.17 4.60
N ALA A 9 -10.93 12.34 4.53
CA ALA A 9 -9.89 12.49 3.52
C ALA A 9 -10.31 11.65 2.31
N GLU A 10 -10.53 12.30 1.18
CA GLU A 10 -10.90 11.65 -0.07
C GLU A 10 -9.65 10.98 -0.68
N LEU A 11 -9.61 9.65 -0.73
CA LEU A 11 -8.57 8.88 -1.43
C LEU A 11 -9.16 8.39 -2.75
N VAL A 12 -9.10 9.24 -3.78
CA VAL A 12 -9.70 9.05 -5.12
C VAL A 12 -11.21 8.70 -5.07
N THR A 13 -11.95 8.97 -6.14
CA THR A 13 -13.42 8.78 -6.19
C THR A 13 -13.90 7.32 -5.97
N ALA A 14 -13.00 6.38 -5.68
CA ALA A 14 -13.29 4.96 -5.49
C ALA A 14 -13.22 4.48 -4.03
N LEU A 15 -12.52 5.18 -3.12
CA LEU A 15 -12.27 4.69 -1.75
C LEU A 15 -12.41 5.80 -0.71
N THR A 16 -13.38 5.66 0.20
CA THR A 16 -13.55 6.57 1.35
C THR A 16 -12.84 6.01 2.57
N PHE A 17 -11.89 6.75 3.13
CA PHE A 17 -11.15 6.33 4.31
C PHE A 17 -11.78 6.86 5.60
N THR A 18 -12.50 6.00 6.31
CA THR A 18 -13.18 6.32 7.57
C THR A 18 -12.32 5.96 8.78
N GLY A 19 -12.21 6.84 9.78
CA GLY A 19 -11.53 6.55 11.07
C GLY A 19 -10.01 6.78 11.11
N LYS A 20 -9.37 7.09 9.98
CA LYS A 20 -7.95 7.53 9.87
C LYS A 20 -6.90 6.59 10.50
N SER A 21 -7.20 5.30 10.66
CA SER A 21 -6.27 4.29 11.19
C SER A 21 -5.50 3.61 10.05
N PHE A 22 -4.25 4.02 9.83
CA PHE A 22 -3.41 3.41 8.79
C PHE A 22 -3.06 1.95 9.08
N ILE A 23 -3.07 1.55 10.36
CA ILE A 23 -2.85 0.16 10.79
C ILE A 23 -3.94 -0.74 10.21
N ASP A 24 -5.20 -0.34 10.31
CA ASP A 24 -6.32 -1.17 9.86
C ASP A 24 -6.38 -1.25 8.33
N PHE A 25 -6.01 -0.18 7.65
CA PHE A 25 -5.84 -0.18 6.20
C PHE A 25 -4.76 -1.18 5.75
N GLN A 26 -3.56 -1.11 6.36
CA GLN A 26 -2.46 -2.03 6.03
C GLN A 26 -2.82 -3.49 6.34
N LYS A 27 -3.50 -3.76 7.46
CA LYS A 27 -4.02 -5.10 7.79
C LYS A 27 -5.02 -5.58 6.75
N GLY A 28 -5.95 -4.72 6.32
CA GLY A 28 -6.92 -5.04 5.28
C GLY A 28 -6.25 -5.44 3.97
N LEU A 29 -5.22 -4.70 3.55
CA LEU A 29 -4.41 -5.04 2.37
C LEU A 29 -3.71 -6.40 2.49
N ALA A 30 -3.14 -6.70 3.67
CA ALA A 30 -2.49 -7.98 3.93
C ALA A 30 -3.49 -9.15 3.84
N ILE A 31 -4.66 -9.03 4.49
CA ILE A 31 -5.72 -10.06 4.46
C ILE A 31 -6.24 -10.25 3.02
N ALA A 32 -6.51 -9.17 2.29
CA ALA A 32 -6.99 -9.26 0.92
C ALA A 32 -5.98 -9.98 0.01
N THR A 33 -4.68 -9.70 0.19
CA THR A 33 -3.60 -10.37 -0.55
C THR A 33 -3.53 -11.85 -0.19
N GLU A 34 -3.61 -12.19 1.11
CA GLU A 34 -3.61 -13.57 1.60
C GLU A 34 -4.74 -14.40 0.97
N GLU A 35 -5.96 -13.86 0.90
CA GLU A 35 -7.11 -14.55 0.30
C GLU A 35 -6.91 -14.81 -1.20
N VAL A 36 -6.31 -13.87 -1.93
CA VAL A 36 -5.97 -14.09 -3.33
C VAL A 36 -4.90 -15.18 -3.48
N LEU A 37 -3.87 -15.17 -2.65
CA LEU A 37 -2.79 -16.17 -2.69
C LEU A 37 -3.28 -17.60 -2.43
N LYS A 38 -4.34 -17.78 -1.62
CA LYS A 38 -4.97 -19.09 -1.38
C LYS A 38 -5.55 -19.73 -2.65
N THR A 39 -5.79 -18.96 -3.71
CA THR A 39 -6.31 -19.46 -4.98
C THR A 39 -5.23 -20.09 -5.88
N PHE A 40 -3.95 -19.95 -5.52
CA PHE A 40 -2.81 -20.49 -6.24
C PHE A 40 -2.12 -21.61 -5.44
N SER A 41 -1.46 -22.55 -6.14
CA SER A 41 -0.55 -23.49 -5.47
C SER A 41 0.68 -22.75 -4.94
N LYS A 42 1.18 -23.17 -3.77
CA LYS A 42 2.32 -22.52 -3.11
C LYS A 42 3.57 -22.43 -3.98
N ASP A 43 3.84 -23.47 -4.78
CA ASP A 43 5.00 -23.51 -5.68
C ASP A 43 4.86 -22.59 -6.91
N SER A 44 3.70 -21.94 -7.07
CA SER A 44 3.39 -21.06 -8.20
C SER A 44 3.40 -19.58 -7.83
N VAL A 45 3.78 -19.24 -6.60
CA VAL A 45 3.82 -17.86 -6.11
C VAL A 45 5.27 -17.38 -6.07
N TYR A 46 5.51 -16.19 -6.63
CA TYR A 46 6.81 -15.53 -6.63
C TYR A 46 6.67 -14.09 -6.17
N TYR A 47 7.48 -13.67 -5.20
CA TYR A 47 7.40 -12.35 -4.58
C TYR A 47 8.45 -11.42 -5.19
N ILE A 48 7.98 -10.28 -5.71
CA ILE A 48 8.83 -9.24 -6.29
C ILE A 48 8.56 -7.94 -5.53
N ASN A 49 9.57 -7.42 -4.84
CA ASN A 49 9.54 -6.16 -4.13
C ASN A 49 10.33 -5.10 -4.89
N VAL A 50 9.72 -3.95 -5.14
CA VAL A 50 10.35 -2.81 -5.81
C VAL A 50 10.70 -1.76 -4.76
N LEU A 51 11.98 -1.68 -4.44
CA LEU A 51 12.53 -0.80 -3.40
C LEU A 51 13.19 0.41 -4.06
N LEU A 52 12.37 1.23 -4.69
CA LEU A 52 12.75 2.48 -5.33
C LEU A 52 12.09 3.63 -4.58
N ASN A 53 12.79 4.76 -4.47
CA ASN A 53 12.32 6.00 -3.86
C ASN A 53 11.70 5.80 -2.47
N ILE A 54 12.46 5.24 -1.53
CA ILE A 54 11.98 5.02 -0.16
C ILE A 54 11.92 6.37 0.56
N THR A 55 10.71 6.87 0.80
CA THR A 55 10.48 8.14 1.49
C THR A 55 9.90 7.92 2.89
N MET A 56 9.85 8.97 3.71
CA MET A 56 9.46 8.86 5.13
C MET A 56 7.96 8.63 5.32
N LEU A 57 7.15 8.91 4.30
CA LEU A 57 5.71 8.69 4.25
C LEU A 57 5.36 7.88 3.01
N CYS A 58 4.27 7.10 3.03
CA CYS A 58 3.83 6.44 1.80
C CYS A 58 3.42 7.48 0.76
N ASP A 59 3.87 7.30 -0.49
CA ASP A 59 3.47 8.11 -1.65
C ASP A 59 1.97 7.96 -2.03
N CYS A 60 1.22 7.18 -1.25
CA CYS A 60 -0.21 6.93 -1.32
C CYS A 60 -1.09 8.20 -1.40
N TRP A 61 -0.57 9.37 -1.01
CA TRP A 61 -1.30 10.64 -0.97
C TRP A 61 -1.04 11.55 -2.18
N GLY A 62 -0.40 11.04 -3.24
CA GLY A 62 -0.03 11.87 -4.40
C GLY A 62 1.02 12.94 -4.05
N MET A 63 1.71 12.74 -2.93
CA MET A 63 2.82 13.54 -2.46
C MET A 63 4.03 12.63 -2.33
N SER A 64 5.22 13.09 -2.72
CA SER A 64 6.47 12.39 -2.47
C SER A 64 7.36 13.27 -1.61
N THR A 65 8.14 12.65 -0.72
CA THR A 65 9.10 13.37 0.12
C THR A 65 10.53 13.08 -0.34
N ALA A 66 11.53 13.78 0.22
CA ALA A 66 12.92 13.50 -0.12
C ALA A 66 13.25 12.02 0.16
N SER A 67 13.97 11.39 -0.78
CA SER A 67 14.37 10.00 -0.66
C SER A 67 15.24 9.83 0.57
N LEU A 68 14.80 8.98 1.51
CA LEU A 68 15.49 8.71 2.76
C LEU A 68 16.58 7.67 2.57
N VAL A 69 16.32 6.68 1.71
CA VAL A 69 17.24 5.60 1.39
C VAL A 69 17.43 5.60 -0.13
N PRO A 70 18.68 5.58 -0.64
CA PRO A 70 18.93 5.45 -2.06
C PRO A 70 18.34 4.15 -2.61
N ASP A 71 18.00 4.16 -3.90
CA ASP A 71 17.35 3.03 -4.58
C ASP A 71 18.11 1.72 -4.35
N ILE A 72 17.42 0.74 -3.76
CA ILE A 72 17.97 -0.60 -3.51
C ILE A 72 17.72 -1.52 -4.71
N GLY A 73 16.69 -1.22 -5.51
CA GLY A 73 16.36 -1.95 -6.73
C GLY A 73 15.23 -2.95 -6.52
N ILE A 74 15.28 -4.08 -7.23
CA ILE A 74 14.26 -5.11 -7.21
C ILE A 74 14.77 -6.31 -6.40
N MET A 75 14.02 -6.69 -5.38
CA MET A 75 14.24 -7.92 -4.62
C MET A 75 13.25 -8.98 -5.06
N ALA A 76 13.71 -10.20 -5.23
CA ALA A 76 12.88 -11.29 -5.71
C ALA A 76 13.15 -12.56 -4.89
N SER A 77 12.09 -13.23 -4.46
CA SER A 77 12.16 -14.38 -3.55
C SER A 77 10.99 -15.33 -3.79
N ASN A 78 11.21 -16.61 -3.50
CA ASN A 78 10.13 -17.61 -3.38
C ASN A 78 9.49 -17.60 -1.98
N ASP A 79 10.08 -16.85 -1.05
CA ASP A 79 9.68 -16.71 0.35
C ASP A 79 9.27 -15.27 0.64
N MET A 80 8.24 -15.10 1.47
CA MET A 80 7.65 -13.80 1.82
C MET A 80 8.16 -13.28 3.16
#